data_AF-A0A6N9HFM0-F1
#
_entry.id   AF-A0A6N9HFM0-F1
#
_cell.length_a   1.000
_cell.length_b   1.000
_cell.length_c   1.000
_cell.angle_alpha   90.00
_cell.angle_beta   90.00
_cell.angle_gamma   90.00
#
_symmetry.space_group_name_H-M   'P 1'
#
loop_
_entity.id
_entity.type
_entity.pdbx_description
1 polymer ?
#
loop_
_entity_poly.entity_id
_entity_poly.type
_entity_poly.pdbx_seq_one_letter_code
_entity_poly.pdbx_strand_id
1 'polypeptide(L)'
;MRKVHPEFAYQARELEGQIEGILGDPPDHKNYKKMVDALRTEYINGGGIDDLNMMAFALVDVIEFHDPKAALADAEDFEYGDPARVFGAASCPKAEGLLEALEENHPDLARQAIITALLHKHPRMWDDEDTSLDRLAEGDDGDDEDDYADDVATDDFTGIFDQQED
;
A
#
# COMPACT_ATOMS: atom_id res chain seq x y z
N MET A 1 2.00 -3.97 18.47
CA MET A 1 1.57 -3.25 17.25
C MET A 1 0.22 -3.79 16.80
N ARG A 2 -0.56 -3.04 15.99
CA ARG A 2 -1.88 -3.53 15.51
C ARG A 2 -1.68 -4.53 14.38
N LYS A 3 -2.54 -5.55 14.32
CA LYS A 3 -2.51 -6.56 13.26
C LYS A 3 -3.03 -5.91 11.96
N VAL A 4 -2.36 -6.14 10.85
CA VAL A 4 -2.80 -5.69 9.52
C VAL A 4 -2.99 -6.92 8.66
N HIS A 5 -4.04 -6.92 7.84
CA HIS A 5 -4.31 -7.99 6.90
C HIS A 5 -3.19 -8.07 5.85
N PRO A 6 -2.66 -9.26 5.51
CA PRO A 6 -1.55 -9.39 4.56
C PRO A 6 -1.82 -8.73 3.20
N GLU A 7 -3.07 -8.76 2.73
CA GLU A 7 -3.47 -8.07 1.50
C GLU A 7 -3.23 -6.56 1.58
N PHE A 8 -3.59 -5.92 2.69
CA PHE A 8 -3.32 -4.48 2.86
C PHE A 8 -1.82 -4.18 2.91
N ALA A 9 -1.03 -5.06 3.53
CA ALA A 9 0.42 -4.95 3.55
C ALA A 9 1.03 -5.05 2.14
N TYR A 10 0.55 -6.02 1.35
CA TYR A 10 0.93 -6.20 -0.05
C TYR A 10 0.60 -4.97 -0.89
N GLN A 11 -0.66 -4.51 -0.86
CA GLN A 11 -1.09 -3.37 -1.67
C GLN A 11 -0.36 -2.06 -1.29
N ALA A 12 0.00 -1.87 -0.02
CA ALA A 12 0.78 -0.71 0.40
C ALA A 12 2.22 -0.71 -0.16
N ARG A 13 2.81 -1.90 -0.34
CA ARG A 13 4.14 -2.06 -0.98
C ARG A 13 4.05 -1.89 -2.50
N GLU A 14 3.03 -2.48 -3.13
CA GLU A 14 2.79 -2.30 -4.57
C GLU A 14 2.55 -0.84 -4.92
N LEU A 15 1.87 -0.09 -4.04
CA LEU A 15 1.66 1.34 -4.21
C LEU A 15 2.98 2.12 -4.28
N GLU A 16 3.98 1.77 -3.46
CA GLU A 16 5.32 2.38 -3.54
C GLU A 16 5.96 2.09 -4.91
N GLY A 17 6.00 0.82 -5.33
CA GLY A 17 6.56 0.43 -6.61
C GLY A 17 5.86 1.09 -7.81
N GLN A 18 4.54 1.27 -7.72
CA GLN A 18 3.77 2.01 -8.70
C GLN A 18 4.20 3.50 -8.75
N ILE A 19 4.32 4.16 -7.60
CA ILE A 19 4.77 5.56 -7.52
C ILE A 19 6.16 5.72 -8.14
N GLU A 20 7.11 4.87 -7.76
CA GLU A 20 8.46 4.86 -8.30
C GLU A 20 8.49 4.60 -9.81
N GLY A 21 7.72 3.62 -10.29
CA GLY A 21 7.65 3.29 -11.72
C GLY A 21 7.10 4.42 -12.59
N ILE A 22 6.17 5.22 -12.04
CA ILE A 22 5.59 6.38 -12.74
C ILE A 22 6.52 7.59 -12.70
N LEU A 23 7.19 7.80 -11.57
CA LEU A 23 8.21 8.85 -11.47
C LEU A 23 9.37 8.57 -12.42
N GLY A 24 9.81 7.31 -12.53
CA GLY A 24 10.94 6.90 -13.35
C GLY A 24 12.29 7.39 -12.82
N ASP A 25 13.36 7.08 -13.57
CA ASP A 25 14.73 7.52 -13.27
C ASP A 25 15.37 8.19 -14.51
N PRO A 26 15.60 9.52 -14.51
CA PRO A 26 15.38 10.46 -13.41
C PRO A 26 13.88 10.78 -13.19
N PRO A 27 13.47 11.21 -11.98
CA PRO A 27 12.07 11.49 -11.67
C PRO A 27 11.40 12.58 -12.53
N ASP A 28 10.27 12.26 -13.19
CA ASP A 28 9.38 13.21 -13.88
C ASP A 28 8.14 13.55 -13.03
N HIS A 29 8.35 14.44 -12.06
CA HIS A 29 7.26 14.95 -11.21
C HIS A 29 6.16 15.68 -11.98
N LYS A 30 6.45 16.22 -13.18
CA LYS A 30 5.46 16.93 -13.98
C LYS A 30 4.50 15.96 -14.64
N ASN A 31 5.02 14.87 -15.21
CA ASN A 31 4.20 13.81 -15.77
C ASN A 31 3.40 13.10 -14.68
N TYR A 32 4.07 12.73 -13.58
CA TYR A 32 3.43 12.15 -12.40
C TYR A 32 2.21 12.98 -11.95
N LYS A 33 2.40 14.27 -11.69
CA LYS A 33 1.32 15.15 -11.25
C LYS A 33 0.16 15.21 -12.24
N LYS A 34 0.44 15.31 -13.55
CA LYS A 34 -0.62 15.34 -14.57
C LYS A 34 -1.46 14.08 -14.55
N MET A 35 -0.83 12.92 -14.42
CA MET A 35 -1.54 11.65 -14.42
C MET A 35 -2.41 11.49 -13.18
N VAL A 36 -1.88 11.83 -12.01
CA VAL A 36 -2.65 11.76 -10.75
C VAL A 36 -3.81 12.76 -10.76
N ASP A 37 -3.60 14.00 -11.24
CA ASP A 37 -4.66 15.00 -11.33
C ASP A 37 -5.77 14.58 -12.32
N ALA A 38 -5.40 13.95 -13.45
CA ALA A 38 -6.37 13.40 -14.39
C ALA A 38 -7.19 12.27 -13.76
N LEU A 39 -6.51 11.33 -13.08
CA LEU A 39 -7.16 10.21 -12.40
C LEU A 39 -8.15 10.68 -11.32
N ARG A 40 -7.77 11.67 -10.50
CA ARG A 40 -8.66 12.28 -9.50
C ARG A 40 -9.90 12.91 -10.15
N THR A 41 -9.72 13.57 -11.30
CA THR A 41 -10.82 14.19 -12.04
C THR A 41 -11.81 13.14 -12.54
N GLU A 42 -11.33 11.99 -13.02
CA GLU A 42 -12.20 10.88 -13.43
C GLU A 42 -13.01 10.33 -12.25
N TYR A 43 -12.38 10.10 -11.09
CA TYR A 43 -13.10 9.67 -9.88
C TYR A 43 -14.16 10.68 -9.43
N ILE A 44 -13.83 11.98 -9.40
CA ILE A 44 -14.78 13.05 -9.04
C ILE A 44 -15.98 13.09 -9.99
N ASN A 45 -15.77 12.79 -11.27
CA ASN A 45 -16.83 12.76 -12.28
C ASN A 45 -17.62 11.42 -12.30
N GLY A 46 -17.31 10.47 -11.43
CA GLY A 46 -17.93 9.14 -11.40
C GLY A 46 -17.49 8.20 -12.54
N GLY A 47 -16.42 8.55 -13.27
CA GLY A 47 -15.82 7.76 -14.35
C GLY A 47 -14.56 6.99 -13.93
N GLY A 48 -14.31 6.89 -12.62
CA GLY A 48 -13.14 6.23 -12.05
C GLY A 48 -13.02 4.74 -12.42
N ILE A 49 -11.83 4.19 -12.21
CA ILE A 49 -11.55 2.77 -12.45
C ILE A 49 -11.84 2.00 -11.16
N ASP A 50 -12.53 0.86 -11.26
CA ASP A 50 -12.74 -0.08 -10.14
C ASP A 50 -11.47 -0.88 -9.80
N ASP A 51 -10.38 -0.18 -9.51
CA ASP A 51 -9.07 -0.75 -9.20
C ASP A 51 -8.52 -0.13 -7.91
N LEU A 52 -8.21 -1.00 -6.94
CA LEU A 52 -7.73 -0.61 -5.62
C LEU A 52 -6.43 0.20 -5.71
N ASN A 53 -5.51 -0.22 -6.57
CA ASN A 53 -4.20 0.41 -6.70
C ASN A 53 -4.32 1.78 -7.36
N MET A 54 -5.14 1.90 -8.41
CA MET A 54 -5.43 3.20 -9.01
C MET A 54 -6.11 4.15 -8.03
N MET A 55 -7.04 3.65 -7.21
CA MET A 55 -7.74 4.49 -6.23
C MET A 55 -6.81 4.94 -5.09
N ALA A 56 -5.98 4.04 -4.57
CA ALA A 56 -4.98 4.37 -3.56
C ALA A 56 -3.95 5.38 -4.10
N PHE A 57 -3.52 5.18 -5.35
CA PHE A 57 -2.63 6.10 -6.06
C PHE A 57 -3.25 7.49 -6.25
N ALA A 58 -4.54 7.58 -6.57
CA ALA A 58 -5.25 8.86 -6.65
C ALA A 58 -5.27 9.60 -5.30
N LEU A 59 -5.36 8.86 -4.19
CA LEU A 59 -5.47 9.40 -2.84
C LEU A 59 -4.12 9.81 -2.23
N VAL A 60 -3.04 9.07 -2.49
CA VAL A 60 -1.81 9.09 -1.69
C VAL A 60 -1.23 10.50 -1.45
N ASP A 61 -1.19 11.40 -2.44
CA ASP A 61 -0.61 12.74 -2.18
C ASP A 61 -1.54 13.72 -1.47
N VAL A 62 -2.85 13.47 -1.54
CA VAL A 62 -3.88 14.46 -1.15
C VAL A 62 -4.65 14.09 0.10
N ILE A 63 -4.64 12.81 0.47
CA ILE A 63 -5.30 12.33 1.68
C ILE A 63 -4.51 12.72 2.93
N GLU A 64 -5.24 13.25 3.90
CA GLU A 64 -4.75 13.64 5.21
C GLU A 64 -5.59 12.94 6.29
N PHE A 65 -4.91 12.26 7.21
CA PHE A 65 -5.54 11.50 8.29
C PHE A 65 -5.55 12.31 9.57
N HIS A 66 -6.74 12.60 10.10
CA HIS A 66 -6.89 13.26 11.40
C HIS A 66 -7.23 12.28 12.52
N ASP A 67 -7.71 11.07 12.19
CA ASP A 67 -7.77 9.94 13.13
C ASP A 67 -7.21 8.64 12.51
N PRO A 68 -5.87 8.54 12.36
CA PRO A 68 -5.24 7.33 11.81
C PRO A 68 -5.58 6.05 12.59
N LYS A 69 -5.91 6.17 13.89
CA LYS A 69 -6.26 5.02 14.72
C LYS A 69 -7.68 4.53 14.44
N ALA A 70 -8.62 5.40 14.10
CA ALA A 70 -9.93 4.96 13.65
C ALA A 70 -9.81 4.18 12.34
N ALA A 71 -9.08 4.71 11.35
CA ALA A 71 -8.88 4.04 10.06
C ALA A 71 -8.13 2.70 10.18
N LEU A 72 -7.09 2.62 11.02
CA LEU A 72 -6.37 1.36 11.27
C LEU A 72 -7.20 0.28 11.97
N ALA A 73 -8.34 0.61 12.59
CA ALA A 73 -9.18 -0.41 13.21
C ALA A 73 -9.83 -1.33 12.17
N ASP A 74 -9.92 -0.89 10.91
CA ASP A 74 -10.42 -1.66 9.77
C ASP A 74 -9.33 -2.41 9.02
N ALA A 75 -8.06 -2.23 9.38
CA ALA A 75 -6.96 -2.84 8.65
C ALA A 75 -6.81 -4.35 8.92
N GLU A 76 -7.57 -4.92 9.86
CA GLU A 76 -7.55 -6.37 10.16
C GLU A 76 -8.42 -7.21 9.21
N ASP A 77 -9.45 -6.59 8.61
CA ASP A 77 -10.40 -7.26 7.71
C ASP A 77 -10.39 -6.57 6.34
N PHE A 78 -9.86 -7.28 5.35
CA PHE A 78 -9.79 -6.75 3.99
C PHE A 78 -11.16 -6.71 3.31
N GLU A 79 -12.08 -7.63 3.62
CA GLU A 79 -13.36 -7.77 2.93
C GLU A 79 -14.48 -6.96 3.61
N TYR A 80 -14.65 -7.08 4.93
CA TYR A 80 -15.87 -6.63 5.64
C TYR A 80 -15.66 -5.50 6.67
N GLY A 81 -14.89 -4.47 6.30
CA GLY A 81 -14.72 -3.26 7.12
C GLY A 81 -15.92 -2.29 7.08
N ASP A 82 -15.79 -1.17 7.79
CA ASP A 82 -16.76 -0.08 7.93
C ASP A 82 -16.28 1.16 7.14
N PRO A 83 -16.79 1.39 5.91
CA PRO A 83 -16.39 2.55 5.12
C PRO A 83 -16.61 3.86 5.86
N ALA A 84 -17.76 4.05 6.53
CA ALA A 84 -18.10 5.30 7.18
C ALA A 84 -17.09 5.69 8.26
N ARG A 85 -16.56 4.70 8.99
CA ARG A 85 -15.49 4.93 9.98
C ARG A 85 -14.19 5.40 9.34
N VAL A 86 -13.83 4.83 8.18
CA VAL A 86 -12.59 5.18 7.45
C VAL A 86 -12.71 6.55 6.77
N PHE A 87 -13.84 6.84 6.13
CA PHE A 87 -14.13 8.17 5.57
C PHE A 87 -14.17 9.24 6.66
N GLY A 88 -14.78 8.94 7.81
CA GLY A 88 -14.81 9.83 8.96
C GLY A 88 -13.46 10.05 9.67
N ALA A 89 -12.37 9.41 9.21
CA ALA A 89 -11.03 9.52 9.79
C ALA A 89 -10.04 10.32 8.91
N ALA A 90 -10.45 10.69 7.70
CA ALA A 90 -9.61 11.29 6.68
C ALA A 90 -10.28 12.44 5.93
N SER A 91 -9.47 13.26 5.27
CA SER A 91 -9.93 14.36 4.40
C SER A 91 -8.99 14.53 3.21
N CYS A 92 -9.47 15.14 2.13
CA CYS A 92 -8.68 15.46 0.94
C CYS A 92 -8.70 16.98 0.64
N PRO A 93 -8.07 17.83 1.47
CA PRO A 93 -8.18 19.29 1.33
C PRO A 93 -7.63 19.85 0.02
N LYS A 94 -6.77 19.08 -0.67
CA LYS A 94 -6.18 19.44 -1.98
C LYS A 94 -6.92 18.83 -3.17
N ALA A 95 -7.99 18.08 -2.93
CA ALA A 95 -8.83 17.42 -3.93
C ALA A 95 -10.28 17.34 -3.41
N GLU A 96 -10.92 18.52 -3.29
CA GLU A 96 -12.30 18.65 -2.82
C GLU A 96 -13.27 17.84 -3.71
N GLY A 97 -14.24 17.16 -3.09
CA GLY A 97 -15.21 16.30 -3.79
C GLY A 97 -14.69 14.88 -4.05
N LEU A 98 -13.39 14.61 -3.89
CA LEU A 98 -12.83 13.28 -4.18
C LEU A 98 -13.36 12.22 -3.21
N LEU A 99 -13.29 12.45 -1.90
CA LEU A 99 -13.76 11.46 -0.93
C LEU A 99 -15.27 11.30 -1.01
N GLU A 100 -16.02 12.37 -1.22
CA GLU A 100 -17.47 12.32 -1.38
C GLU A 100 -17.87 11.48 -2.61
N ALA A 101 -17.21 11.68 -3.74
CA ALA A 101 -17.44 10.89 -4.94
C ALA A 101 -17.07 9.41 -4.76
N LEU A 102 -15.99 9.12 -4.04
CA LEU A 102 -15.57 7.75 -3.75
C LEU A 102 -16.53 7.05 -2.77
N GLU A 103 -17.03 7.76 -1.76
CA GLU A 103 -18.01 7.25 -0.79
C GLU A 103 -19.35 6.92 -1.47
N GLU A 104 -19.79 7.77 -2.40
CA GLU A 104 -21.05 7.57 -3.14
C GLU A 104 -20.97 6.39 -4.12
N ASN A 105 -19.86 6.27 -4.86
CA ASN A 105 -19.78 5.34 -5.98
C ASN A 105 -19.15 3.98 -5.61
N HIS A 106 -18.13 3.96 -4.76
CA HIS A 106 -17.32 2.76 -4.48
C HIS A 106 -16.90 2.66 -3.00
N PRO A 107 -17.82 2.66 -2.03
CA PRO A 107 -17.49 2.82 -0.61
C PRO A 107 -16.54 1.74 -0.06
N ASP A 108 -16.73 0.46 -0.44
CA ASP A 108 -15.88 -0.63 0.05
C ASP A 108 -14.47 -0.61 -0.57
N LEU A 109 -14.38 -0.33 -1.87
CA LEU A 109 -13.10 -0.21 -2.55
C LEU A 109 -12.33 1.02 -2.05
N ALA A 110 -13.03 2.13 -1.83
CA ALA A 110 -12.47 3.35 -1.28
C ALA A 110 -12.01 3.17 0.16
N ARG A 111 -12.76 2.44 0.99
CA ARG A 111 -12.31 2.03 2.32
C ARG A 111 -10.96 1.33 2.24
N GLN A 112 -10.84 0.34 1.35
CA GLN A 112 -9.59 -0.39 1.17
C GLN A 112 -8.47 0.55 0.70
N ALA A 113 -8.73 1.41 -0.29
CA ALA A 113 -7.76 2.34 -0.85
C ALA A 113 -7.25 3.36 0.17
N ILE A 114 -8.14 3.88 1.03
CA ILE A 114 -7.80 4.80 2.11
C ILE A 114 -6.90 4.09 3.14
N ILE A 115 -7.21 2.85 3.52
CA ILE A 115 -6.36 2.06 4.42
C ILE A 115 -5.00 1.80 3.76
N THR A 116 -4.95 1.38 2.50
CA THR A 116 -3.69 1.19 1.76
C THR A 116 -2.84 2.46 1.76
N ALA A 117 -3.44 3.62 1.47
CA ALA A 117 -2.75 4.90 1.51
C ALA A 117 -2.27 5.28 2.94
N LEU A 118 -3.05 4.97 3.97
CA LEU A 118 -2.66 5.16 5.38
C LEU A 118 -1.41 4.35 5.71
N LEU A 119 -1.43 3.09 5.32
CA LEU A 119 -0.36 2.15 5.59
C LEU A 119 0.93 2.59 4.88
N HIS A 120 0.85 2.89 3.58
CA HIS A 120 1.98 3.43 2.82
C HIS A 120 2.56 4.72 3.47
N LYS A 121 1.71 5.65 3.92
CA LYS A 121 2.18 6.89 4.59
C LYS A 121 2.78 6.68 5.97
N HIS A 122 2.37 5.61 6.66
CA HIS A 122 2.72 5.38 8.06
C HIS A 122 3.29 3.98 8.28
N PRO A 123 4.38 3.59 7.61
CA PRO A 123 4.96 2.25 7.67
C PRO A 123 5.49 1.86 9.06
N ARG A 124 5.52 2.78 10.03
CA ARG A 124 5.89 2.48 11.43
C ARG A 124 4.69 2.16 12.33
N MET A 125 3.47 2.43 11.86
CA MET A 125 2.25 2.20 12.64
C MET A 125 1.75 0.76 12.52
N TRP A 126 2.23 0.06 11.50
CA TRP A 126 1.96 -1.32 11.20
C TRP A 126 3.30 -1.89 10.73
N ASP A 127 3.70 -3.01 11.30
CA ASP A 127 4.82 -3.77 10.78
C ASP A 127 4.24 -5.12 10.39
N ASP A 128 4.57 -5.57 9.18
CA ASP A 128 4.10 -6.86 8.64
C ASP A 128 4.68 -8.01 9.47
N GLU A 129 5.83 -7.76 10.10
CA GLU A 129 6.48 -8.66 11.02
C GLU A 129 6.88 -7.91 12.28
N ASP A 130 6.45 -8.43 13.41
CA ASP A 130 7.19 -8.27 14.67
C ASP A 130 8.54 -9.00 14.50
N THR A 131 9.46 -8.42 13.73
CA THR A 131 10.89 -8.79 13.62
C THR A 131 11.69 -8.07 14.70
N SER A 132 11.06 -7.76 15.85
CA SER A 132 11.85 -7.48 17.04
C SER A 132 12.61 -8.76 17.38
N LEU A 133 13.94 -8.67 17.45
CA LEU A 133 14.82 -9.76 17.92
C LEU A 133 14.32 -10.37 19.25
N ASP A 134 13.56 -9.60 20.03
CA ASP A 134 12.93 -10.01 21.29
C ASP A 134 11.91 -11.15 21.12
N ARG A 135 11.22 -11.27 19.99
CA ARG A 135 10.25 -12.35 19.73
C ARG A 135 10.87 -13.61 19.12
N LEU A 136 11.95 -13.46 18.35
CA LEU A 136 12.76 -14.59 17.88
C LEU A 136 13.49 -15.28 19.04
N ALA A 137 13.76 -14.55 20.13
CA ALA A 137 14.34 -15.10 21.36
C ALA A 137 13.29 -15.73 22.31
N GLU A 138 11.99 -15.44 22.16
CA GLU A 138 10.90 -16.10 22.89
C GLU A 138 10.57 -17.47 22.24
N GLY A 139 11.50 -18.41 22.29
CA GLY A 139 11.28 -19.78 21.80
C GLY A 139 12.54 -20.54 21.39
N ASP A 140 13.69 -19.87 21.33
CA ASP A 140 14.99 -20.51 21.14
C ASP A 140 15.52 -21.00 22.50
N ASP A 141 14.91 -22.08 23.01
CA ASP A 141 15.57 -22.93 23.99
C ASP A 141 16.66 -23.68 23.23
N GLY A 142 17.84 -23.05 23.18
CA GLY A 142 19.01 -23.57 22.50
C GLY A 142 19.34 -24.98 22.96
N ASP A 143 19.17 -25.93 22.05
CA ASP A 143 19.89 -27.21 21.99
C ASP A 143 19.61 -27.85 20.62
N ASP A 144 20.57 -27.78 19.70
CA ASP A 144 21.25 -29.01 19.29
C ASP A 144 22.46 -28.71 18.40
N GLU A 145 23.51 -29.45 18.73
CA GLU A 145 24.87 -29.42 18.20
C GLU A 145 24.98 -29.89 16.74
N ASP A 146 25.92 -29.24 16.04
CA ASP A 146 26.84 -29.76 15.03
C ASP A 146 26.40 -30.22 13.62
N ASP A 147 27.14 -29.62 12.67
CA ASP A 147 27.75 -30.18 11.46
C ASP A 147 26.88 -30.53 10.23
N TYR A 148 27.04 -29.71 9.17
CA TYR A 148 27.78 -30.02 7.92
C TYR A 148 27.32 -29.07 6.80
N ALA A 149 28.19 -28.18 6.34
CA ALA A 149 28.94 -28.29 5.07
C ALA A 149 28.49 -27.23 4.03
N ASP A 150 29.39 -26.26 3.83
CA ASP A 150 29.76 -25.64 2.56
C ASP A 150 29.11 -26.27 1.30
N ASP A 151 28.39 -25.49 0.49
CA ASP A 151 28.83 -25.13 -0.87
C ASP A 151 27.71 -24.41 -1.69
N VAL A 152 28.19 -23.47 -2.52
CA VAL A 152 27.62 -22.83 -3.71
C VAL A 152 26.39 -21.91 -3.61
N ALA A 153 26.69 -20.61 -3.59
CA ALA A 153 25.92 -19.61 -4.32
C ALA A 153 26.27 -19.70 -5.82
N THR A 154 25.27 -19.87 -6.71
CA THR A 154 25.39 -19.48 -8.12
C THR A 154 24.04 -19.12 -8.73
N ASP A 155 23.88 -17.83 -9.02
CA ASP A 155 23.25 -17.21 -10.20
C ASP A 155 22.30 -18.04 -11.06
N ASP A 156 20.99 -17.78 -10.97
CA ASP A 156 20.00 -18.21 -11.98
C ASP A 156 18.82 -17.22 -12.15
N PHE A 157 19.10 -15.91 -12.14
CA PHE A 157 18.07 -14.88 -12.40
C PHE A 157 18.43 -13.90 -13.55
N THR A 158 19.64 -14.00 -14.11
CA THR A 158 20.15 -13.10 -15.15
C THR A 158 19.82 -13.53 -16.58
N GLY A 159 19.11 -14.65 -16.78
CA GLY A 159 18.79 -15.20 -18.12
C GLY A 159 17.42 -14.85 -18.70
N ILE A 160 16.53 -14.17 -17.97
CA ILE A 160 15.15 -13.94 -18.44
C ILE A 160 15.02 -12.69 -19.34
N PHE A 161 15.96 -11.75 -19.28
CA PHE A 161 15.86 -10.47 -20.01
C PHE A 161 16.77 -10.32 -21.23
N ASP A 162 17.53 -11.36 -21.61
CA ASP A 162 18.45 -11.32 -22.76
C ASP A 162 17.99 -12.21 -23.94
N GLN A 163 16.74 -12.05 -24.36
CA GLN A 163 16.26 -12.51 -25.66
C GLN A 163 15.74 -11.31 -26.49
N GLN A 164 16.69 -10.51 -26.99
CA GLN A 164 16.65 -9.99 -28.37
C GLN A 164 17.20 -11.12 -29.27
N GLU A 165 16.77 -11.45 -30.48
CA GLU A 165 16.15 -10.74 -31.60
C GLU A 165 15.75 -11.82 -32.64
N ASP A 166 14.66 -11.61 -33.39
CA ASP A 166 14.63 -11.71 -34.87
C ASP A 166 13.32 -11.11 -35.42
#